data_AF-A0A1A8BBC5-F1
#
_entry.id   AF-A0A1A8BBC5-F1
#
_cell.length_a   1.000
_cell.length_b   1.000
_cell.length_c   1.000
_cell.angle_alpha   90.00
_cell.angle_beta   90.00
_cell.angle_gamma   90.00
#
_symmetry.space_group_name_H-M   'P 1'
#
loop_
_entity.id
_entity.type
_entity.pdbx_description
1 polymer ?
#
loop_
_entity_poly.entity_id
_entity_poly.type
_entity_poly.pdbx_seq_one_letter_code
_entity_poly.pdbx_strand_id
1 'polypeptide(L)'
;MMPVPQLWSICFFIMLILLGLDTQFVAMEAMITSIIDMFPSLMRRAGRRERFLLLFCLICFFSQLVMITEGGMYVFQMFDYYACNGACILFLSVFETLALGWVFGAERLYGIIKEMTGENISSYFRVCWLYLTPL
;
A
#
# COMPACT_ATOMS: atom_id res chain seq x y z
N MET A 1 0.12 9.08 39.02
CA MET A 1 -1.22 9.24 38.42
C MET A 1 -1.08 10.33 37.36
N MET A 2 -1.27 10.04 36.08
CA MET A 2 -1.25 11.13 35.09
C MET A 2 -2.41 12.09 35.41
N PRO A 3 -2.18 13.42 35.46
CA PRO A 3 -3.27 14.36 35.68
C PRO A 3 -4.25 14.26 34.49
N VAL A 4 -5.56 14.21 34.80
CA VAL A 4 -6.67 14.14 33.82
C VAL A 4 -6.60 12.90 32.89
N PRO A 5 -6.74 11.67 33.41
CA PRO A 5 -6.61 10.44 32.63
C PRO A 5 -7.62 10.32 31.47
N GLN A 6 -8.81 10.91 31.62
CA GLN A 6 -9.85 10.90 30.58
C GLN A 6 -9.43 11.63 29.31
N LEU A 7 -8.71 12.75 29.43
CA LEU A 7 -8.23 13.52 28.28
C LEU A 7 -7.16 12.73 27.51
N TRP A 8 -6.23 12.10 28.23
CA TRP A 8 -5.20 11.25 27.61
C TRP A 8 -5.77 10.04 26.89
N SER A 9 -6.80 9.38 27.43
CA SER A 9 -7.49 8.27 26.75
C SER A 9 -8.14 8.72 25.44
N ILE A 10 -8.84 9.86 25.42
CA ILE A 10 -9.48 10.37 24.21
C ILE A 10 -8.44 10.69 23.14
N CYS A 11 -7.37 11.41 23.50
CA CYS A 11 -6.29 11.73 22.57
C CYS A 11 -5.65 10.46 21.97
N PHE A 12 -5.44 9.43 22.79
CA PHE A 12 -4.87 8.17 22.33
C PHE A 12 -5.76 7.43 21.32
N PHE A 13 -7.07 7.30 21.60
CA PHE A 13 -7.98 6.64 20.67
C PHE A 13 -8.19 7.44 19.38
N ILE A 14 -8.26 8.77 19.45
CA ILE A 14 -8.32 9.61 18.25
C ILE A 14 -7.08 9.41 17.39
N MET A 15 -5.89 9.38 17.99
CA MET A 15 -4.65 9.12 17.27
C MET A 15 -4.68 7.76 16.54
N LEU A 16 -5.10 6.69 17.22
CA LEU A 16 -5.21 5.36 16.61
C LEU A 16 -6.21 5.33 15.45
N ILE A 17 -7.37 5.99 15.60
CA ILE A 17 -8.38 6.08 14.54
C ILE A 17 -7.85 6.88 13.35
N LEU A 18 -7.20 8.02 13.58
CA LEU A 18 -6.66 8.86 12.50
C LEU A 18 -5.56 8.13 11.73
N LEU A 19 -4.67 7.40 12.41
CA LEU A 19 -3.61 6.62 11.77
C LEU A 19 -4.20 5.47 10.93
N GLY A 20 -5.20 4.77 11.47
CA GLY A 20 -5.91 3.71 10.73
C GLY A 20 -6.68 4.25 9.52
N LEU A 21 -7.34 5.40 9.65
CA LEU A 21 -8.07 6.03 8.54
C LEU A 21 -7.14 6.51 7.43
N ASP A 22 -6.06 7.21 7.77
CA ASP A 22 -5.09 7.73 6.79
C ASP A 22 -4.49 6.60 5.93
N THR A 23 -4.02 5.54 6.58
CA THR A 23 -3.48 4.36 5.88
C THR A 23 -4.50 3.66 4.99
N GLN A 24 -5.76 3.53 5.44
CA GLN A 24 -6.82 2.93 4.63
C GLN A 24 -7.18 3.78 3.41
N PHE A 25 -7.20 5.11 3.53
CA PHE A 25 -7.50 5.98 2.39
C PHE A 25 -6.43 5.87 1.31
N VAL A 26 -5.15 5.89 1.70
CA VAL A 26 -4.04 5.73 0.75
C VAL A 26 -4.08 4.37 0.07
N ALA A 27 -4.32 3.28 0.82
CA ALA A 27 -4.42 1.94 0.25
C ALA A 27 -5.59 1.79 -0.73
N MET A 28 -6.75 2.34 -0.39
CA MET A 28 -7.93 2.33 -1.26
C MET A 28 -7.68 3.13 -2.54
N GLU A 29 -7.09 4.32 -2.43
CA GLU A 29 -6.77 5.17 -3.58
C GLU A 29 -5.77 4.50 -4.53
N ALA A 30 -4.72 3.88 -3.98
CA ALA A 30 -3.72 3.14 -4.75
C ALA A 30 -4.37 1.98 -5.52
N MET A 31 -5.17 1.13 -4.86
CA MET A 31 -5.85 0.00 -5.51
C MET A 31 -6.78 0.47 -6.63
N ILE A 32 -7.57 1.52 -6.39
CA ILE A 32 -8.51 2.05 -7.39
C ILE A 32 -7.75 2.61 -8.59
N THR A 33 -6.66 3.34 -8.35
CA THR A 33 -5.82 3.90 -9.41
C THR A 33 -5.19 2.79 -10.26
N SER A 34 -4.62 1.75 -9.64
CA SER A 34 -4.08 0.59 -10.38
C SER A 34 -5.14 -0.11 -11.26
N ILE A 35 -6.37 -0.23 -10.78
CA ILE A 35 -7.46 -0.84 -11.54
C ILE A 35 -7.91 0.05 -12.72
N ILE A 36 -7.96 1.37 -12.51
CA ILE A 36 -8.26 2.34 -13.57
C ILE A 36 -7.18 2.29 -14.66
N ASP A 37 -5.91 2.20 -14.27
CA ASP A 37 -4.77 2.16 -15.17
C ASP A 37 -4.75 0.88 -16.03
N MET A 38 -5.22 -0.25 -15.49
CA MET A 38 -5.37 -1.50 -16.26
C MET A 38 -6.51 -1.45 -17.28
N PHE A 39 -7.61 -0.73 -17.01
CA PHE A 39 -8.78 -0.66 -17.89
C PHE A 39 -9.18 0.77 -18.27
N PRO A 40 -8.29 1.54 -18.94
CA PRO A 40 -8.52 2.95 -19.23
C PRO A 40 -9.71 3.18 -20.18
N SER A 41 -9.99 2.22 -21.07
CA SER A 41 -11.08 2.32 -22.05
C SER A 41 -12.48 2.14 -21.43
N LEU A 42 -12.61 1.30 -20.40
CA LEU A 42 -13.88 1.03 -19.72
C LEU A 42 -14.18 2.06 -18.61
N MET A 43 -13.16 2.67 -18.01
CA MET A 43 -13.31 3.48 -16.79
C MET A 43 -13.33 5.00 -17.02
N ARG A 44 -13.09 5.48 -18.24
CA ARG A 44 -13.05 6.91 -18.60
C ARG A 44 -14.42 7.63 -18.64
N ARG A 45 -15.54 6.94 -18.41
CA ARG A 45 -16.87 7.58 -18.28
C ARG A 45 -17.13 8.06 -16.85
N ALA A 46 -17.48 9.34 -16.73
CA ALA A 46 -17.91 9.96 -15.46
C ALA A 46 -19.01 9.13 -14.78
N GLY A 47 -18.85 8.85 -13.49
CA GLY A 47 -19.80 8.08 -12.66
C GLY A 47 -19.65 6.55 -12.67
N ARG A 48 -18.74 5.94 -13.47
CA ARG A 48 -18.41 4.50 -13.31
C ARG A 48 -17.38 4.26 -12.21
N ARG A 49 -16.42 5.17 -12.06
CA ARG A 49 -15.38 5.11 -11.01
C ARG A 49 -15.98 5.08 -9.60
N GLU A 50 -16.91 5.99 -9.33
CA GLU A 50 -17.58 6.09 -8.02
C GLU A 50 -18.42 4.84 -7.70
N ARG A 51 -19.13 4.30 -8.70
CA ARG A 51 -19.89 3.05 -8.53
C ARG A 51 -19.00 1.84 -8.31
N PHE A 52 -17.86 1.77 -9.00
CA PHE A 52 -16.86 0.72 -8.77
C PHE A 52 -16.28 0.80 -7.36
N LEU A 53 -15.96 2.02 -6.91
CA LEU A 53 -15.48 2.29 -5.55
C LEU A 53 -16.49 1.84 -4.50
N LEU A 54 -17.77 2.19 -4.66
CA LEU A 54 -18.84 1.74 -3.76
C LEU A 54 -18.99 0.22 -3.76
N LEU A 55 -18.96 -0.43 -4.93
CA LEU A 55 -19.04 -1.88 -5.04
C LEU A 55 -17.87 -2.56 -4.32
N PHE A 56 -16.64 -2.07 -4.56
CA PHE A 56 -15.44 -2.58 -3.92
C PHE A 56 -15.52 -2.44 -2.38
N CYS A 57 -15.92 -1.26 -1.90
CA CYS A 57 -16.10 -1.01 -0.47
C CYS A 57 -17.14 -1.95 0.15
N LEU A 58 -18.27 -2.19 -0.53
CA LEU A 58 -19.28 -3.15 -0.07
C LEU A 58 -18.73 -4.58 0.03
N ILE A 59 -17.98 -5.04 -0.97
CA ILE A 59 -17.36 -6.37 -0.94
C ILE A 59 -16.37 -6.48 0.22
N CYS A 60 -15.52 -5.47 0.42
CA CYS A 60 -14.61 -5.40 1.56
C CYS A 60 -15.35 -5.39 2.91
N PHE A 61 -16.47 -4.66 3.01
CA PHE A 61 -17.30 -4.63 4.21
C PHE A 61 -17.85 -6.02 4.54
N PHE A 62 -18.42 -6.73 3.57
CA PHE A 62 -18.92 -8.10 3.78
C PHE A 62 -17.81 -9.08 4.16
N SER A 63 -16.62 -8.95 3.58
CA SER A 63 -15.46 -9.78 3.96
C SER A 63 -15.04 -9.54 5.41
N GLN A 64 -14.99 -8.28 5.84
CA GLN A 64 -14.61 -7.91 7.20
C GLN A 64 -15.64 -8.31 8.27
N LEU A 65 -16.92 -8.48 7.93
CA LEU A 65 -17.93 -8.94 8.88
C LEU A 65 -17.58 -10.30 9.53
N VAL A 66 -16.89 -11.18 8.80
CA VAL A 66 -16.43 -12.48 9.33
C VAL A 66 -15.49 -12.29 10.53
N MET A 67 -14.70 -11.22 10.52
CA MET A 67 -13.70 -10.91 11.56
C MET A 67 -14.32 -10.33 12.85
N ILE A 68 -15.60 -9.93 12.82
CA ILE A 68 -16.32 -9.35 13.98
C ILE A 68 -17.12 -10.42 14.76
N THR A 69 -17.19 -11.65 14.24
CA THR A 69 -17.91 -12.76 14.91
C THR A 69 -17.19 -13.24 16.18
N GLU A 70 -17.85 -14.05 17.03
CA GLU A 70 -17.29 -14.60 18.29
C GLU A 70 -15.97 -15.38 18.10
N GLY A 71 -15.73 -15.93 16.89
CA GLY A 71 -14.48 -16.57 16.50
C GLY A 71 -13.53 -15.68 15.67
N GLY A 72 -13.88 -14.40 15.48
CA GLY A 72 -13.24 -13.49 14.55
C GLY A 72 -11.77 -13.21 14.87
N MET A 73 -11.37 -13.23 16.15
CA MET A 73 -9.97 -13.08 16.55
C MET A 73 -9.06 -14.18 15.99
N TYR A 74 -9.56 -15.42 15.90
CA TYR A 74 -8.78 -16.51 15.29
C TYR A 74 -8.61 -16.33 13.79
N VAL A 75 -9.68 -15.90 13.11
CA VAL A 75 -9.65 -15.59 11.68
C VAL A 75 -8.70 -14.42 11.41
N PHE A 76 -8.74 -13.39 12.25
CA PHE A 76 -7.85 -12.23 12.18
C PHE A 76 -6.39 -12.63 12.34
N GLN A 77 -6.06 -13.43 13.36
CA GLN A 77 -4.68 -13.87 13.58
C GLN A 77 -4.16 -14.76 12.44
N MET A 78 -4.99 -15.64 11.90
CA MET A 78 -4.61 -16.44 10.73
C MET A 78 -4.38 -15.56 9.51
N PHE A 79 -5.26 -14.59 9.26
CA PHE A 79 -5.11 -13.65 8.16
C PHE A 79 -3.83 -12.82 8.31
N ASP A 80 -3.55 -12.28 9.49
CA ASP A 80 -2.34 -11.51 9.77
C ASP A 80 -1.07 -12.37 9.59
N TYR A 81 -1.09 -13.61 10.06
CA TYR A 81 0.04 -14.54 9.96
C TYR A 81 0.33 -15.06 8.54
N TYR A 82 -0.66 -15.09 7.65
CA TYR A 82 -0.47 -15.58 6.28
C TYR A 82 -0.46 -14.47 5.23
N ALA A 83 -1.31 -13.45 5.36
CA ALA A 83 -1.44 -12.37 4.37
C ALA A 83 -0.48 -11.20 4.64
N CYS A 84 -0.37 -10.77 5.90
CA CYS A 84 0.47 -9.63 6.32
C CYS A 84 1.87 -10.05 6.77
N ASN A 85 2.17 -11.35 6.77
CA ASN A 85 3.49 -11.84 7.11
C ASN A 85 4.54 -11.30 6.14
N GLY A 86 5.65 -10.84 6.70
CA GLY A 86 6.75 -10.24 5.98
C GLY A 86 7.20 -11.09 4.79
N ALA A 87 7.06 -12.41 4.83
CA ALA A 87 7.42 -13.30 3.71
C ALA A 87 6.76 -12.91 2.36
N CYS A 88 5.46 -12.63 2.33
CA CYS A 88 4.76 -12.30 1.08
C CYS A 88 5.17 -10.92 0.54
N ILE A 89 5.26 -9.94 1.43
CA ILE A 89 5.65 -8.56 1.08
C ILE A 89 7.12 -8.51 0.66
N LEU A 90 8.01 -9.15 1.41
CA LEU A 90 9.43 -9.25 1.10
C LEU A 90 9.65 -9.96 -0.24
N PHE A 91 8.92 -11.05 -0.49
CA PHE A 91 8.98 -11.73 -1.78
C PHE A 91 8.58 -10.78 -2.92
N LEU A 92 7.45 -10.06 -2.80
CA LEU A 92 7.03 -9.08 -3.80
C LEU A 92 8.09 -7.99 -4.00
N SER A 93 8.65 -7.44 -2.92
CA SER A 93 9.68 -6.39 -2.96
C SER A 93 10.98 -6.87 -3.62
N VAL A 94 11.41 -8.11 -3.39
CA VAL A 94 12.58 -8.70 -4.06
C VAL A 94 12.32 -8.83 -5.57
N PHE A 95 11.14 -9.30 -5.97
CA PHE A 95 10.80 -9.40 -7.38
C PHE A 95 10.71 -8.04 -8.06
N GLU A 96 10.10 -7.05 -7.41
CA GLU A 96 9.99 -5.69 -7.93
C GLU A 96 11.38 -5.05 -8.13
N THR A 97 12.26 -5.18 -7.14
CA THR A 97 13.63 -4.63 -7.21
C THR A 97 14.51 -5.36 -8.23
N LEU A 98 14.38 -6.69 -8.36
CA LEU A 98 15.05 -7.45 -9.42
C LEU A 98 14.54 -7.05 -10.81
N ALA A 99 13.23 -6.90 -10.99
CA ALA A 99 12.64 -6.47 -12.25
C ALA A 99 13.11 -5.05 -12.63
N LEU A 100 13.14 -4.11 -11.70
CA LEU A 100 13.61 -2.74 -11.95
C LEU A 100 15.12 -2.67 -12.17
N GLY A 101 15.91 -3.35 -11.34
CA GLY A 101 17.37 -3.29 -11.38
C GLY A 101 17.96 -4.00 -12.60
N TRP A 102 17.51 -5.23 -12.87
CA TRP A 102 18.12 -6.12 -13.86
C TRP A 102 17.33 -6.22 -15.17
N VAL A 103 15.99 -6.34 -15.12
CA VAL A 103 15.18 -6.53 -16.33
C VAL A 103 14.95 -5.20 -17.07
N PHE A 104 14.54 -4.16 -16.36
CA PHE A 104 14.38 -2.82 -16.92
C PHE A 104 15.73 -2.13 -17.13
N GLY A 105 16.68 -2.40 -16.23
CA GLY A 105 18.06 -1.92 -16.28
C GLY A 105 18.23 -0.58 -15.56
N ALA A 106 19.02 -0.59 -14.50
CA ALA A 106 19.26 0.59 -13.65
C ALA A 106 19.78 1.83 -14.42
N GLU A 107 20.51 1.63 -15.53
CA GLU A 107 21.00 2.73 -16.39
C GLU A 107 19.87 3.44 -17.14
N ARG A 108 18.87 2.68 -17.62
CA ARG A 108 17.69 3.26 -18.27
C ARG A 108 16.85 4.03 -17.26
N LEU A 109 16.69 3.48 -16.05
CA LEU A 109 16.00 4.15 -14.96
C LEU A 109 16.71 5.48 -14.59
N TYR A 110 18.03 5.46 -14.46
CA TYR A 110 18.83 6.65 -14.18
C TYR A 110 18.67 7.73 -15.27
N GLY A 111 18.65 7.33 -16.55
CA GLY A 111 18.41 8.23 -17.67
C GLY A 111 17.04 8.90 -17.63
N ILE A 112 15.98 8.13 -17.33
CA ILE A 112 14.60 8.65 -17.21
C ILE A 112 14.50 9.65 -16.05
N ILE A 113 15.09 9.33 -14.89
CA ILE A 113 14.98 10.22 -13.74
C ILE A 113 15.76 11.51 -13.97
N LYS A 114 16.91 11.44 -14.67
CA LYS A 114 17.65 12.63 -15.10
C LYS A 114 16.83 13.51 -16.05
N GLU A 115 16.07 12.91 -16.97
CA GLU A 115 15.18 13.63 -17.86
C GLU A 115 14.02 14.31 -17.11
N MET A 116 13.46 13.64 -16.10
CA MET A 116 12.37 14.19 -15.27
C MET A 116 12.82 15.29 -14.31
N THR A 117 14.00 15.13 -13.69
CA THR A 117 14.48 16.01 -12.61
C THR A 117 15.37 17.14 -13.13
N GLY A 118 15.97 16.97 -14.32
CA GLY A 118 16.93 17.92 -14.90
C GLY A 118 18.34 17.86 -14.29
N GLU A 119 18.52 17.18 -13.15
CA GLU A 119 19.80 17.02 -12.46
C GLU A 119 20.34 15.59 -12.51
N ASN A 120 21.67 15.45 -12.41
CA ASN A 120 22.32 14.14 -12.31
C ASN A 120 22.21 13.62 -10.86
N ILE A 121 21.61 12.45 -10.69
CA ILE A 121 21.56 11.76 -9.40
C ILE A 121 22.94 11.19 -9.05
N SER A 122 23.27 11.08 -7.76
CA SER A 122 24.55 10.51 -7.34
C SER A 122 24.64 9.01 -7.71
N SER A 123 25.83 8.55 -8.11
CA SER A 123 26.06 7.15 -8.49
C SER A 123 25.83 6.14 -7.34
N TYR A 124 25.67 6.61 -6.10
CA TYR A 124 25.30 5.78 -4.95
C TYR A 124 23.93 5.13 -5.13
N PHE A 125 22.95 5.84 -5.68
CA PHE A 125 21.61 5.29 -5.90
C PHE A 125 21.63 4.10 -6.87
N ARG A 126 22.52 4.14 -7.86
CA ARG A 126 22.72 3.03 -8.80
C ARG A 126 23.23 1.77 -8.10
N VAL A 127 24.21 1.90 -7.21
CA VAL A 127 24.73 0.76 -6.44
C VAL A 127 23.66 0.24 -5.49
N CYS A 128 22.87 1.13 -4.90
CA CYS A 128 21.76 0.73 -4.04
C CYS A 128 20.76 -0.16 -4.78
N TRP A 129 20.25 0.29 -5.94
CA TRP A 129 19.23 -0.45 -6.70
C TRP A 129 19.70 -1.77 -7.29
N LEU A 130 20.98 -1.88 -7.66
CA LEU A 130 21.53 -3.10 -8.26
C LEU A 130 21.92 -4.16 -7.22
N TYR A 131 22.45 -3.74 -6.07
CA TYR A 131 23.15 -4.64 -5.16
C TYR A 131 22.71 -4.56 -3.69
N LEU A 132 22.27 -3.42 -3.16
CA LEU A 132 21.91 -3.32 -1.74
C LEU A 132 20.43 -3.59 -1.47
N THR A 133 19.53 -3.19 -2.36
CA THR A 133 18.10 -3.41 -2.18
C THR A 133 17.65 -4.86 -2.42
N PRO A 134 18.20 -5.62 -3.40
CA PRO A 134 17.80 -7.01 -3.62
C PRO A 134 18.54 -8.05 -2.75
N LEU A 135 19.58 -7.64 -2.01
CA LEU A 135 20.44 -8.49 -1.18
C LEU A 135 20.04 -8.43 0.29
#